data_AF-F2KNM6-F1
#
_entry.id   AF-F2KNM6-F1
#
_cell.length_a   1.000
_cell.length_b   1.000
_cell.length_c   1.000
_cell.angle_alpha   90.00
_cell.angle_beta   90.00
_cell.angle_gamma   90.00
#
_symmetry.space_group_name_H-M   'P 1'
#
loop_
_entity.id
_entity.type
_entity.pdbx_description
1 polymer ?
#
loop_
_entity_poly.entity_id
_entity_poly.type
_entity_poly.pdbx_seq_one_letter_code
_entity_poly.pdbx_strand_id
1 'polypeptide(L)'
;MIKFSEEKRKKILEDWQKLLLANYPVEPVIEITDYIEECTKALLGFVEAYYEGREVDVDEAVDDLMRFLATDKNLTPGESIAQLLHLKKLLLKTFPDMTIDDFVKISNAIDSLACKAFNKYMEAREHIYSLRVKEKDKTIEMMRKAMDLYEQYYGHLSLEP
;
A
#
# COMPACT_ATOMS: atom_id res chain seq x y z
N MET A 1 -19.40 -18.85 16.11
CA MET A 1 -18.23 -19.38 15.39
C MET A 1 -18.43 -19.26 13.91
N ILE A 2 -17.68 -18.35 13.29
CA ILE A 2 -17.74 -18.07 11.86
C ILE A 2 -17.05 -19.21 11.10
N LYS A 3 -17.56 -19.52 9.90
CA LYS A 3 -16.92 -20.44 8.96
C LYS A 3 -16.64 -19.74 7.65
N PHE A 4 -15.37 -19.70 7.25
CA PHE A 4 -14.93 -19.18 5.97
C PHE A 4 -15.08 -20.28 4.91
N SER A 5 -16.13 -20.19 4.10
CA SER A 5 -16.26 -21.01 2.89
C SER A 5 -15.53 -20.35 1.72
N GLU A 6 -15.12 -21.14 0.74
CA GLU A 6 -14.50 -20.65 -0.50
C GLU A 6 -15.30 -19.52 -1.16
N GLU A 7 -16.62 -19.67 -1.25
CA GLU A 7 -17.51 -18.66 -1.84
C GLU A 7 -17.49 -17.33 -1.06
N LYS A 8 -17.46 -17.40 0.28
CA LYS A 8 -17.41 -16.20 1.12
C LYS A 8 -16.05 -15.52 1.05
N ARG A 9 -14.96 -16.30 1.04
CA ARG A 9 -13.60 -15.79 0.84
C ARG A 9 -13.49 -15.03 -0.46
N LYS A 10 -13.92 -15.68 -1.55
CA LYS A 10 -13.92 -15.10 -2.89
C LYS A 10 -14.67 -13.77 -2.92
N LYS A 11 -15.87 -13.72 -2.34
CA LYS A 11 -16.66 -12.48 -2.27
C LYS A 11 -15.93 -11.36 -1.51
N ILE A 12 -15.35 -11.67 -0.35
CA ILE A 12 -14.60 -10.68 0.45
C ILE A 12 -13.40 -10.16 -0.35
N LEU A 13 -12.63 -11.06 -0.96
CA LEU A 13 -11.45 -10.72 -1.75
C LEU A 13 -11.81 -9.86 -2.97
N GLU A 14 -12.83 -10.23 -3.74
CA GLU A 14 -13.28 -9.47 -4.91
C GLU A 14 -13.71 -8.05 -4.52
N ASP A 15 -14.53 -7.89 -3.48
CA ASP A 15 -14.99 -6.59 -3.02
C ASP A 15 -13.83 -5.74 -2.48
N TRP A 16 -12.86 -6.37 -1.81
CA TRP A 16 -11.70 -5.68 -1.26
C TRP A 16 -10.70 -5.25 -2.33
N GLN A 17 -10.39 -6.12 -3.29
CA GLN A 17 -9.49 -5.82 -4.41
C GLN A 17 -10.06 -4.70 -5.27
N LYS A 18 -11.37 -4.72 -5.54
CA LYS A 18 -12.06 -3.61 -6.24
C LYS A 18 -11.90 -2.28 -5.51
N LEU A 19 -11.99 -2.28 -4.17
CA LEU A 19 -11.78 -1.09 -3.36
C LEU A 19 -10.33 -0.58 -3.47
N LEU A 20 -9.34 -1.48 -3.36
CA LEU A 20 -7.91 -1.13 -3.45
C LEU A 20 -7.53 -0.54 -4.81
N LEU A 21 -8.15 -1.05 -5.88
CA LEU A 21 -7.90 -0.62 -7.25
C LEU A 21 -8.84 0.50 -7.73
N ALA A 22 -9.78 0.95 -6.90
CA ALA A 22 -10.80 1.93 -7.31
C ALA A 22 -10.22 3.27 -7.78
N ASN A 23 -9.08 3.67 -7.21
CA ASN A 23 -8.39 4.92 -7.55
C ASN A 23 -7.24 4.70 -8.56
N TYR A 24 -7.09 3.49 -9.10
CA TYR A 24 -6.06 3.23 -10.09
C TYR A 24 -6.39 4.03 -11.37
N PRO A 25 -5.46 4.85 -11.89
CA PRO A 25 -5.78 5.87 -12.90
C PRO A 25 -6.14 5.30 -14.27
N VAL A 26 -5.82 4.03 -14.51
CA VAL A 26 -6.10 3.28 -15.75
C VAL A 26 -6.62 1.89 -15.38
N GLU A 27 -6.92 1.04 -16.36
CA GLU A 27 -7.13 -0.37 -16.04
C GLU A 27 -5.79 -0.99 -15.62
N PRO A 28 -5.68 -1.56 -14.41
CA PRO A 28 -4.43 -2.17 -13.95
C PRO A 28 -4.07 -3.37 -14.82
N VAL A 29 -2.79 -3.50 -15.15
CA VAL A 29 -2.28 -4.68 -15.86
C VAL A 29 -2.36 -5.92 -14.97
N ILE A 30 -2.35 -7.10 -15.60
CA ILE A 30 -2.56 -8.40 -14.94
C ILE A 30 -1.57 -8.60 -13.80
N GLU A 31 -0.31 -8.20 -13.96
CA GLU A 31 0.73 -8.33 -12.94
C GLU A 31 0.38 -7.56 -11.66
N ILE A 32 -0.30 -6.41 -11.79
CA ILE A 32 -0.74 -5.61 -10.63
C ILE A 32 -1.95 -6.27 -9.97
N THR A 33 -2.90 -6.77 -10.76
CA THR A 33 -4.07 -7.44 -10.20
C THR A 33 -3.66 -8.72 -9.47
N ASP A 34 -2.75 -9.51 -10.03
CA ASP A 34 -2.24 -10.75 -9.45
C ASP A 34 -1.47 -10.46 -8.15
N TYR A 35 -0.61 -9.44 -8.15
CA TYR A 35 0.13 -9.02 -6.96
C TYR A 35 -0.80 -8.59 -5.81
N ILE A 36 -1.84 -7.81 -6.11
CA ILE A 36 -2.84 -7.40 -5.11
C ILE A 36 -3.69 -8.59 -4.66
N GLU A 37 -4.00 -9.53 -5.56
CA GLU A 37 -4.70 -10.77 -5.22
C GLU A 37 -3.90 -11.63 -4.24
N GLU A 38 -2.60 -11.82 -4.48
CA GLU A 38 -1.71 -12.55 -3.58
C GLU A 38 -1.63 -11.89 -2.20
N CYS A 39 -1.42 -10.57 -2.17
CA CYS A 39 -1.39 -9.81 -0.91
C CYS A 39 -2.71 -9.95 -0.13
N THR A 40 -3.85 -9.70 -0.79
CA THR A 40 -5.16 -9.74 -0.12
C THR A 40 -5.53 -11.14 0.36
N LYS A 41 -5.16 -12.19 -0.38
CA LYS A 41 -5.33 -13.59 0.05
C LYS A 41 -4.52 -13.89 1.31
N ALA A 42 -3.24 -13.52 1.34
CA ALA A 42 -2.38 -13.73 2.50
C ALA A 42 -2.91 -13.00 3.75
N LEU A 43 -3.34 -11.74 3.58
CA LEU A 43 -3.87 -10.92 4.67
C LEU A 43 -5.21 -11.44 5.20
N LEU A 44 -6.12 -11.87 4.31
CA LEU A 44 -7.35 -12.51 4.74
C LEU A 44 -7.07 -13.84 5.44
N GLY A 45 -6.14 -14.64 4.91
CA GLY A 45 -5.68 -15.89 5.53
C GLY A 45 -5.11 -15.68 6.92
N PHE A 46 -4.38 -14.58 7.15
CA PHE A 46 -3.94 -14.17 8.49
C PHE A 46 -5.12 -13.89 9.42
N VAL A 47 -6.13 -13.12 8.97
CA VAL A 47 -7.32 -12.83 9.80
C VAL A 47 -8.07 -14.11 10.17
N GLU A 48 -8.20 -15.05 9.23
CA GLU A 48 -8.81 -16.36 9.47
C GLU A 48 -7.99 -17.18 10.48
N ALA A 49 -6.68 -17.28 10.28
CA ALA A 49 -5.79 -18.01 11.17
C ALA A 49 -5.82 -17.42 12.59
N TYR A 50 -5.74 -16.10 12.71
CA TYR A 50 -5.81 -15.40 13.99
C TYR A 50 -7.13 -15.69 14.73
N TYR A 51 -8.25 -15.68 14.00
CA TYR A 51 -9.56 -16.01 14.57
C TYR A 51 -9.62 -17.46 15.10
N GLU A 52 -8.94 -18.39 14.42
CA GLU A 52 -8.81 -19.79 14.84
C GLU A 52 -7.73 -20.01 15.91
N GLY A 53 -7.00 -18.97 16.33
CA GLY A 53 -5.90 -19.08 17.28
C GLY A 53 -4.62 -19.68 16.70
N ARG A 54 -4.45 -19.61 15.37
CA ARG A 54 -3.24 -20.04 14.64
C ARG A 54 -2.35 -18.84 14.35
N GLU A 55 -1.03 -19.04 14.42
CA GLU A 55 -0.05 -18.05 13.99
C GLU A 55 0.30 -18.26 12.52
N VAL A 56 0.30 -17.15 11.76
CA VAL A 56 0.70 -17.10 10.36
C VAL A 56 1.52 -15.83 10.19
N ASP A 57 2.67 -15.96 9.52
CA ASP A 57 3.46 -14.79 9.14
C ASP A 57 2.81 -14.09 7.95
N VAL A 58 2.76 -12.76 8.03
CA VAL A 58 2.13 -11.89 7.05
C VAL A 58 2.98 -10.65 6.76
N ASP A 59 4.18 -10.58 7.33
CA ASP A 59 5.00 -9.37 7.27
C ASP A 59 5.38 -8.99 5.83
N GLU A 60 5.69 -9.97 4.97
CA GLU A 60 5.98 -9.75 3.55
C GLU A 60 4.74 -9.22 2.81
N ALA A 61 3.59 -9.88 2.94
CA ALA A 61 2.35 -9.45 2.29
C ALA A 61 1.88 -8.07 2.76
N VAL A 62 2.11 -7.72 4.03
CA VAL A 62 1.85 -6.38 4.55
C VAL A 62 2.81 -5.37 3.93
N ASP A 63 4.12 -5.65 3.90
CA ASP A 63 5.12 -4.75 3.31
C ASP A 63 4.82 -4.50 1.83
N ASP A 64 4.54 -5.56 1.08
CA ASP A 64 4.19 -5.54 -0.33
C ASP A 64 2.97 -4.66 -0.63
N LEU A 65 1.85 -4.92 0.05
CA LEU A 65 0.64 -4.12 -0.14
C LEU A 65 0.87 -2.66 0.26
N MET A 66 1.58 -2.41 1.35
CA MET A 66 1.83 -1.04 1.82
C MET A 66 2.78 -0.28 0.91
N ARG A 67 3.78 -0.94 0.33
CA ARG A 67 4.65 -0.35 -0.70
C ARG A 67 3.86 0.03 -1.94
N PHE A 68 2.98 -0.86 -2.40
CA PHE A 68 2.08 -0.56 -3.51
C PHE A 68 1.24 0.69 -3.22
N LEU A 69 0.55 0.73 -2.07
CA LEU A 69 -0.27 1.89 -1.69
C LEU A 69 0.57 3.18 -1.54
N ALA A 70 1.80 3.07 -1.03
CA ALA A 70 2.69 4.22 -0.83
C ALA A 70 3.12 4.90 -2.14
N THR A 71 3.02 4.19 -3.28
CA THR A 71 3.30 4.77 -4.61
C THR A 71 2.30 5.84 -5.01
N ASP A 72 1.06 5.78 -4.51
CA ASP A 72 0.08 6.84 -4.74
C ASP A 72 0.45 8.09 -3.92
N LYS A 73 0.80 9.15 -4.64
CA LYS A 73 1.18 10.43 -4.03
C LYS A 73 0.02 11.11 -3.28
N ASN A 74 -1.23 10.83 -3.66
CA ASN A 74 -2.41 11.45 -3.10
C ASN A 74 -2.98 10.67 -1.91
N LEU A 75 -2.58 9.41 -1.76
CA LEU A 75 -3.02 8.57 -0.66
C LEU A 75 -2.27 8.94 0.63
N THR A 76 -3.03 9.34 1.66
CA THR A 76 -2.46 9.63 2.98
C THR A 76 -2.25 8.35 3.80
N PRO A 77 -1.41 8.38 4.85
CA PRO A 77 -1.28 7.24 5.76
C PRO A 77 -2.63 6.80 6.33
N GLY A 78 -3.47 7.74 6.78
CA GLY A 78 -4.79 7.41 7.32
C GLY A 78 -5.70 6.71 6.31
N GLU A 79 -5.71 7.17 5.06
CA GLU A 79 -6.49 6.54 3.99
C GLU A 79 -5.96 5.16 3.62
N SER A 80 -4.64 4.95 3.60
CA SER A 80 -4.04 3.63 3.33
C SER A 80 -4.47 2.60 4.38
N ILE A 81 -4.48 2.98 5.66
CA ILE A 81 -4.93 2.11 6.76
C ILE A 81 -6.43 1.93 6.75
N ALA A 82 -7.19 2.94 6.32
CA ALA A 82 -8.63 2.80 6.15
C ALA A 82 -9.00 1.70 5.14
N GLN A 83 -8.15 1.40 4.14
CA GLN A 83 -8.36 0.28 3.22
C GLN A 83 -8.33 -1.08 3.94
N LEU A 84 -7.45 -1.25 4.93
CA LEU A 84 -7.38 -2.46 5.76
C LEU A 84 -8.55 -2.52 6.75
N LEU A 85 -8.85 -1.41 7.41
CA LEU A 85 -9.97 -1.33 8.36
C LEU A 85 -11.33 -1.56 7.67
N HIS A 86 -11.43 -1.30 6.36
CA HIS A 86 -12.60 -1.61 5.55
C HIS A 86 -12.96 -3.11 5.58
N LEU A 87 -11.97 -3.98 5.78
CA LEU A 87 -12.20 -5.43 5.88
C LEU A 87 -13.21 -5.78 6.99
N LYS A 88 -13.24 -5.02 8.09
CA LYS A 88 -14.24 -5.17 9.16
C LYS A 88 -15.68 -5.04 8.63
N LYS A 89 -15.91 -4.08 7.71
CA LYS A 89 -17.21 -3.85 7.08
C LYS A 89 -17.56 -4.99 6.12
N LEU A 90 -16.60 -5.49 5.35
CA LEU A 90 -16.80 -6.62 4.43
C LEU A 90 -17.16 -7.90 5.19
N LEU A 91 -16.50 -8.14 6.32
CA LEU A 91 -16.77 -9.30 7.17
C LEU A 91 -18.17 -9.21 7.80
N LEU A 92 -18.59 -8.06 8.33
CA LEU A 92 -19.96 -7.87 8.84
C LEU A 92 -21.02 -8.08 7.74
N LYS A 93 -20.79 -7.57 6.53
CA LYS A 93 -21.70 -7.79 5.39
C LYS A 93 -21.78 -9.27 4.97
N THR A 94 -20.68 -10.00 5.07
CA THR A 94 -20.57 -11.40 4.63
C THR A 94 -21.10 -12.37 5.69
N PHE A 95 -21.06 -11.96 6.97
CA PHE A 95 -21.50 -12.74 8.12
C PHE A 95 -22.50 -11.92 8.94
N PRO A 96 -23.76 -11.76 8.48
CA PRO A 96 -24.76 -10.95 9.16
C PRO A 96 -25.10 -11.49 10.56
N ASP A 97 -25.01 -12.81 10.76
CA ASP A 97 -25.29 -13.48 12.04
C ASP A 97 -24.05 -13.56 12.95
N MET A 98 -23.01 -12.76 12.68
CA MET A 98 -21.79 -12.73 13.47
C MET A 98 -22.09 -12.26 14.90
N THR A 99 -21.64 -13.03 15.89
CA THR A 99 -21.76 -12.64 17.30
C THR A 99 -20.81 -11.48 17.62
N ILE A 100 -21.11 -10.71 18.67
CA ILE A 100 -20.25 -9.61 19.12
C ILE A 100 -18.85 -10.14 19.49
N ASP A 101 -18.75 -11.29 20.16
CA ASP A 101 -17.47 -11.90 20.53
C ASP A 101 -16.65 -12.30 19.29
N ASP A 102 -17.30 -12.91 18.29
CA ASP A 102 -16.65 -13.25 17.02
C ASP A 102 -16.14 -11.98 16.30
N PHE A 103 -16.93 -10.91 16.30
CA PHE A 103 -16.55 -9.63 15.71
C PHE A 103 -15.37 -8.99 16.43
N VAL A 104 -15.36 -8.99 17.77
CA VAL A 104 -14.27 -8.43 18.56
C VAL A 104 -12.96 -9.17 18.27
N LYS A 105 -12.98 -10.51 18.21
CA LYS A 105 -11.79 -11.32 17.88
C LYS A 105 -11.22 -10.98 16.51
N ILE A 106 -12.06 -10.94 15.49
CA ILE A 106 -11.66 -10.57 14.13
C ILE A 106 -11.19 -9.11 14.06
N SER A 107 -11.89 -8.20 14.74
CA SER A 107 -11.52 -6.79 14.79
C SER A 107 -10.11 -6.62 15.34
N ASN A 108 -9.77 -7.34 16.41
CA ASN A 108 -8.43 -7.31 17.01
C ASN A 108 -7.35 -7.80 16.03
N ALA A 109 -7.65 -8.84 15.23
CA ALA A 109 -6.74 -9.30 14.18
C ALA A 109 -6.45 -8.18 13.15
N ILE A 110 -7.51 -7.50 12.71
CA ILE A 110 -7.40 -6.41 11.73
C ILE A 110 -6.72 -5.18 12.34
N ASP A 111 -6.94 -4.88 13.62
CA ASP A 111 -6.29 -3.76 14.31
C ASP A 111 -4.79 -4.02 14.48
N SER A 112 -4.40 -5.26 14.81
CA SER A 112 -2.99 -5.66 14.83
C SER A 112 -2.34 -5.50 13.45
N LEU A 113 -3.04 -5.95 12.40
CA LEU A 113 -2.60 -5.82 11.02
C LEU A 113 -2.45 -4.35 10.61
N ALA A 114 -3.41 -3.50 10.98
CA ALA A 114 -3.41 -2.07 10.69
C ALA A 114 -2.20 -1.35 11.33
N CYS A 115 -1.84 -1.71 12.56
CA CYS A 115 -0.65 -1.16 13.21
C CYS A 115 0.65 -1.54 12.47
N LYS A 116 0.79 -2.82 12.07
CA LYS A 116 1.94 -3.27 11.27
C LYS A 116 2.00 -2.55 9.94
N ALA A 117 0.87 -2.48 9.25
CA ALA A 117 0.73 -1.83 7.96
C ALA A 117 1.07 -0.34 8.02
N PHE A 118 0.68 0.36 9.08
CA PHE A 118 1.03 1.77 9.27
C PHE A 118 2.55 1.97 9.26
N ASN A 119 3.27 1.15 10.02
CA ASN A 119 4.73 1.24 10.07
C ASN A 119 5.35 0.98 8.68
N LYS A 120 4.91 -0.09 7.99
CA LYS A 120 5.39 -0.42 6.64
C LYS A 120 5.08 0.64 5.59
N TYR A 121 3.89 1.23 5.64
CA TYR A 121 3.53 2.35 4.78
C TYR A 121 4.44 3.56 5.01
N MET A 122 4.70 3.90 6.27
CA MET A 122 5.57 5.02 6.63
C MET A 122 7.02 4.77 6.20
N GLU A 123 7.55 3.56 6.42
CA GLU A 123 8.87 3.14 5.93
C GLU A 123 8.98 3.30 4.41
N ALA A 124 7.98 2.83 3.66
CA ALA A 124 7.95 2.95 2.21
C ALA A 124 7.88 4.42 1.74
N ARG A 125 7.05 5.26 2.37
CA ARG A 125 6.96 6.70 2.04
C ARG A 125 8.25 7.45 2.33
N GLU A 126 8.88 7.19 3.47
CA GLU A 126 10.17 7.78 3.82
C GLU A 126 11.23 7.40 2.77
N HIS A 127 11.25 6.13 2.37
CA HIS A 127 12.16 5.66 1.33
C HIS A 127 11.92 6.39 0.00
N ILE A 128 10.68 6.48 -0.46
CA ILE A 128 10.31 7.22 -1.69
C ILE A 128 10.75 8.69 -1.60
N TYR A 129 10.53 9.36 -0.47
CA TYR A 129 10.98 10.75 -0.29
C TYR A 129 12.50 10.87 -0.32
N SER A 130 13.22 9.94 0.30
CA SER A 130 14.69 9.93 0.28
C SER A 130 15.24 9.82 -1.15
N LEU A 131 14.60 9.00 -2.00
CA LEU A 131 14.96 8.85 -3.41
C LEU A 131 14.71 10.16 -4.18
N ARG A 132 13.54 10.78 -3.99
CA ARG A 132 13.19 12.06 -4.62
C ARG A 132 14.15 13.20 -4.26
N VAL A 133 14.61 13.25 -3.01
CA VAL A 133 15.61 14.24 -2.59
C VAL A 133 16.94 14.00 -3.32
N LYS A 134 17.42 12.75 -3.34
CA LYS A 134 18.66 12.40 -4.07
C LYS A 134 18.59 12.70 -5.56
N GLU A 135 17.43 12.47 -6.20
CA GLU A 135 17.22 12.82 -7.61
C GLU A 135 17.29 14.33 -7.85
N LYS A 136 16.68 15.13 -6.96
CA LYS A 136 16.75 16.60 -7.04
C LYS A 136 18.17 17.11 -6.86
N ASP A 137 18.92 16.56 -5.91
CA ASP A 137 20.31 16.96 -5.67
C ASP A 137 21.19 16.68 -6.90
N LYS A 138 21.06 15.49 -7.49
CA LYS A 138 21.74 15.14 -8.75
C LYS A 138 21.35 16.07 -9.90
N THR A 139 20.07 16.41 -10.00
CA THR A 139 19.57 17.33 -11.04
C THR A 139 20.18 18.72 -10.88
N ILE A 140 20.25 19.24 -9.65
CA ILE A 140 20.88 20.53 -9.33
C ILE A 140 22.37 20.51 -9.70
N GLU A 141 23.07 19.42 -9.35
CA GLU A 141 24.49 19.26 -9.69
C GLU A 141 24.73 19.25 -11.21
N MET A 142 23.90 18.52 -11.95
CA MET A 142 23.96 18.50 -13.41
C MET A 142 23.69 19.87 -14.02
N MET A 143 22.70 20.61 -13.52
CA MET A 143 22.40 21.96 -13.98
C MET A 143 23.55 22.93 -13.71
N ARG A 144 24.17 22.86 -12.52
CA ARG A 144 25.37 23.67 -12.20
C ARG A 144 26.50 23.41 -13.19
N LYS A 145 26.82 22.14 -13.44
CA LYS A 145 27.86 21.77 -14.43
C LYS A 145 27.52 22.27 -15.84
N ALA A 146 26.25 22.20 -16.24
CA ALA A 146 25.81 22.71 -17.52
C ALA A 146 25.93 24.24 -17.61
N MET A 147 25.64 24.97 -16.53
CA MET A 147 25.85 26.42 -16.45
C MET A 147 27.33 26.78 -16.52
N ASP A 148 28.19 26.08 -15.76
CA ASP A 148 29.64 26.29 -15.79
C ASP A 148 30.20 26.08 -17.21
N LEU A 149 29.76 25.02 -17.90
CA LEU A 149 30.11 24.79 -19.30
C LEU A 149 29.59 25.90 -20.21
N TYR A 150 28.34 26.34 -20.03
CA TYR A 150 27.78 27.42 -20.83
C TYR A 150 28.59 28.73 -20.66
N GLU A 151 28.94 29.10 -19.43
CA GLU A 151 29.80 30.25 -19.14
C GLU A 151 31.19 30.10 -19.76
N GLN A 152 31.77 28.89 -19.70
CA GLN A 152 33.07 28.59 -20.30
C GLN A 152 33.09 28.59 -21.82
N TYR A 153 31.95 28.49 -22.52
CA TYR A 153 31.92 28.49 -23.99
C TYR A 153 31.35 29.78 -24.57
N TYR A 154 30.39 30.40 -23.89
CA TYR A 154 29.69 31.60 -24.36
C TYR A 154 30.03 32.86 -23.56
N GLY A 155 30.68 32.75 -22.40
CA GLY A 155 31.07 33.91 -21.58
C GLY A 155 32.12 34.81 -22.24
N HIS A 156 32.79 34.36 -23.30
CA HIS A 156 33.73 35.17 -24.09
C HIS A 156 33.05 35.97 -25.21
N LEU A 157 31.82 35.61 -25.61
CA LEU A 157 31.07 36.26 -26.69
C LEU A 157 30.35 37.54 -26.23
N SER A 158 30.35 37.84 -24.94
CA SER A 158 29.74 39.03 -24.33
C SER A 158 30.71 40.19 -24.08
N LEU A 159 31.96 40.12 -24.56
CA LEU A 159 33.02 41.12 -24.35
C LEU A 159 33.55 41.79 -25.63
N GLU A 160 32.77 41.85 -26.72
CA GLU A 160 33.08 42.75 -27.83
C GLU A 160 32.01 43.85 -27.96
N PRO A 161 32.38 45.14 -27.78
CA PRO A 161 31.50 46.30 -27.98
C PRO A 161 31.21 46.61 -29.46
#